data_AF-A0A834UAN2-F1
#
_entry.id   AF-A0A834UAN2-F1
#
_cell.length_a   1.000
_cell.length_b   1.000
_cell.length_c   1.000
_cell.angle_alpha   90.00
_cell.angle_beta   90.00
_cell.angle_gamma   90.00
#
_symmetry.space_group_name_H-M   'P 1'
#
loop_
_entity.id
_entity.type
_entity.pdbx_description
1 polymer ?
#
loop_
_entity_poly.entity_id
_entity_poly.type
_entity_poly.pdbx_seq_one_letter_code
_entity_poly.pdbx_strand_id
1 'polypeptide(L)'
;MASKHSPVFKALELVEYLKNVFTRLMQEKKRKQAETDRKRAEVRARLEEASKAKKAKKGFMTPDRKKKLRLLLRKKAAEELKKEQERKAAERRRIIEERCGKPRNVDDANEVKRVLREYHNRITSLEDQKFDLEYVVKKKDYEIADLNSQVNDLRGKFMKPTLKKVSKYENKFAKLQKKAAEFNFRNQLKQVKKKEFTLEEEDKEPKKSEKAEWQTKK
;
A
#
# COMPACT_ATOMS: atom_id res chain seq x y z
N MET A 1 -22.20 81.06 -45.33
CA MET A 1 -21.90 79.71 -45.84
C MET A 1 -20.46 79.37 -45.47
N ALA A 2 -20.23 78.39 -44.58
CA ALA A 2 -18.87 78.04 -44.17
C ALA A 2 -18.13 77.39 -45.35
N SER A 3 -17.01 77.99 -45.76
CA SER A 3 -16.21 77.50 -46.90
C SER A 3 -15.68 76.10 -46.60
N LYS A 4 -16.00 75.13 -47.47
CA LYS A 4 -15.52 73.74 -47.41
C LYS A 4 -13.99 73.61 -47.48
N HIS A 5 -13.29 74.72 -47.76
CA HIS A 5 -11.83 74.81 -47.77
C HIS A 5 -11.22 75.42 -46.50
N SER A 6 -12.04 75.70 -45.46
CA SER A 6 -11.54 76.18 -44.17
C SER A 6 -10.66 75.10 -43.48
N PRO A 7 -9.50 75.48 -42.90
CA PRO A 7 -8.63 74.57 -42.16
C PRO A 7 -9.36 73.78 -41.06
N VAL A 8 -10.37 74.39 -40.45
CA VAL A 8 -11.20 73.78 -39.39
C VAL A 8 -12.07 72.64 -39.95
N PHE A 9 -12.58 72.78 -41.17
CA PHE A 9 -13.41 71.75 -41.81
C PHE A 9 -12.56 70.53 -42.24
N LYS A 10 -11.37 70.79 -42.78
CA LYS A 10 -10.38 69.73 -43.09
C LYS A 10 -9.91 69.00 -41.83
N ALA A 11 -9.73 69.72 -40.71
CA ALA A 11 -9.37 69.11 -39.43
C ALA A 11 -10.50 68.21 -38.88
N LEU A 12 -11.76 68.63 -39.01
CA LEU A 12 -12.92 67.82 -38.63
C LEU A 12 -13.04 66.54 -39.47
N GLU A 13 -12.88 66.62 -40.79
CA GLU A 13 -12.85 65.44 -41.67
C GLU A 13 -11.70 64.49 -41.32
N LEU A 14 -10.52 65.01 -40.98
CA LEU A 14 -9.37 64.19 -40.59
C LEU A 14 -9.62 63.48 -39.25
N VAL A 15 -10.23 64.17 -38.29
CA VAL A 15 -10.60 63.59 -36.98
C VAL A 15 -11.67 62.51 -37.14
N GLU A 16 -12.65 62.72 -38.01
CA GLU A 16 -13.69 61.73 -38.31
C GLU A 16 -13.11 60.51 -39.05
N TYR A 17 -12.20 60.73 -40.00
CA TYR A 17 -11.45 59.66 -40.65
C TYR A 17 -10.62 58.84 -39.65
N LEU A 18 -9.89 59.50 -38.74
CA LEU A 18 -9.10 58.83 -37.71
C LEU A 18 -9.97 58.04 -36.71
N LYS A 19 -11.13 58.58 -36.31
CA LYS A 19 -12.11 57.85 -35.48
C LYS A 19 -12.65 56.61 -36.20
N ASN A 20 -12.95 56.72 -37.49
CA ASN A 20 -13.42 55.60 -38.29
C ASN A 20 -12.34 54.52 -38.48
N VAL A 21 -11.08 54.91 -38.71
CA VAL A 21 -9.94 54.00 -38.78
C VAL A 21 -9.72 53.29 -37.43
N PHE A 22 -9.77 54.04 -36.32
CA PHE A 22 -9.62 53.47 -34.97
C PHE A 22 -10.75 52.47 -34.63
N THR A 23 -12.00 52.81 -34.92
CA THR A 23 -13.15 51.90 -34.69
C THR A 23 -13.02 50.63 -35.52
N ARG A 24 -12.58 50.70 -36.78
CA ARG A 24 -12.33 49.52 -37.63
C ARG A 24 -11.22 48.63 -37.04
N LEU A 25 -10.10 49.21 -36.62
CA LEU A 25 -9.00 48.47 -35.99
C LEU A 25 -9.43 47.79 -34.66
N MET A 26 -10.25 48.46 -33.86
CA MET A 26 -10.79 47.89 -32.61
C MET A 26 -11.78 46.74 -32.87
N GLN A 27 -12.64 46.86 -33.89
CA GLN A 27 -13.53 45.78 -34.31
C GLN A 27 -12.73 44.58 -34.85
N GLU A 28 -11.68 44.82 -35.63
CA GLU A 28 -10.82 43.75 -36.16
C GLU A 28 -10.08 43.00 -35.05
N LYS A 29 -9.56 43.71 -34.03
CA LYS A 29 -8.96 43.09 -32.83
C LYS A 29 -9.98 42.24 -32.06
N LYS A 30 -11.20 42.76 -31.84
CA LYS A 30 -12.27 42.00 -31.18
C LYS A 30 -12.65 40.73 -31.96
N ARG A 31 -12.69 40.80 -33.30
CA ARG A 31 -12.97 39.64 -34.15
C ARG A 31 -11.85 38.58 -34.07
N LYS A 32 -10.59 39.00 -34.12
CA LYS A 32 -9.42 38.10 -33.96
C LYS A 32 -9.39 37.44 -32.58
N GLN A 33 -9.74 38.17 -31.53
CA GLN A 33 -9.82 37.63 -30.17
C GLN A 33 -10.97 36.62 -30.03
N ALA A 34 -12.17 36.96 -30.52
CA ALA A 34 -13.32 36.05 -30.51
C ALA A 34 -13.06 34.76 -31.32
N GLU A 35 -12.34 34.85 -32.44
CA GLU A 35 -11.96 33.68 -33.23
C GLU A 35 -10.96 32.78 -32.49
N THR A 36 -10.00 33.39 -31.79
CA THR A 36 -9.01 32.67 -30.97
C THR A 36 -9.68 31.97 -29.79
N ASP A 37 -10.62 32.64 -29.12
CA ASP A 37 -11.36 32.07 -27.99
C ASP A 37 -12.31 30.96 -28.43
N ARG A 38 -12.94 31.09 -29.61
CA ARG A 38 -13.72 30.01 -30.23
C ARG A 38 -12.86 28.78 -30.52
N LYS A 39 -11.68 28.97 -31.13
CA LYS A 39 -10.72 27.89 -31.39
C LYS A 39 -10.25 27.21 -30.10
N ARG A 40 -9.98 27.99 -29.04
CA ARG A 40 -9.60 27.46 -27.72
C ARG A 40 -10.75 26.68 -27.06
N ALA A 41 -11.98 27.17 -27.14
CA ALA A 41 -13.16 26.50 -26.61
C ALA A 41 -13.43 25.17 -27.33
N GLU A 42 -13.28 25.14 -28.65
CA GLU A 42 -13.43 23.92 -29.46
C GLU A 42 -12.38 22.86 -29.12
N VAL A 43 -11.11 23.26 -28.99
CA VAL A 43 -10.03 22.35 -28.56
C VAL A 43 -10.32 21.80 -27.16
N ARG A 44 -10.80 22.63 -26.24
CA ARG A 44 -11.18 22.20 -24.88
C ARG A 44 -12.36 21.23 -24.89
N ALA A 45 -13.38 21.50 -25.70
CA ALA A 45 -14.53 20.61 -25.86
C ALA A 45 -14.13 19.24 -26.43
N ARG A 46 -13.27 19.23 -27.46
CA ARG A 46 -12.73 18.00 -28.07
C ARG A 46 -11.89 17.18 -27.08
N LEU A 47 -11.08 17.83 -26.25
CA LEU A 47 -10.32 17.16 -25.19
C LEU A 47 -11.24 16.58 -24.10
N GLU A 48 -12.30 17.29 -23.73
CA GLU A 48 -13.26 16.83 -22.73
C GLU A 48 -14.06 15.61 -23.23
N GLU A 49 -14.52 15.64 -24.48
CA GLU A 49 -15.26 14.54 -25.11
C GLU A 49 -14.39 13.28 -25.28
N ALA A 50 -13.13 13.45 -25.72
CA ALA A 50 -12.15 12.36 -25.76
C ALA A 50 -11.86 11.78 -24.36
N SER A 51 -11.93 12.60 -23.30
CA SER A 51 -11.77 12.14 -21.91
C SER A 51 -13.01 11.39 -21.39
N LYS A 52 -14.22 11.81 -21.77
CA LYS A 52 -15.50 11.18 -21.40
C LYS A 52 -15.63 9.80 -22.04
N ALA A 53 -15.27 9.66 -23.33
CA ALA A 53 -15.27 8.38 -24.03
C ALA A 53 -14.27 7.36 -23.42
N LYS A 54 -13.13 7.83 -22.88
CA LYS A 54 -12.17 6.98 -22.14
C LYS A 54 -12.66 6.59 -20.74
N LYS A 55 -13.48 7.42 -20.09
CA LYS A 55 -14.08 7.12 -18.77
C LYS A 55 -15.19 6.08 -18.85
N ALA A 56 -15.96 6.06 -19.94
CA ALA A 56 -17.07 5.12 -20.13
C ALA A 56 -16.63 3.66 -20.34
N LYS A 57 -15.40 3.39 -20.79
CA LYS A 57 -14.85 2.03 -20.97
C LYS A 57 -14.17 1.43 -19.72
N LYS A 58 -14.32 2.05 -18.55
CA LYS A 58 -13.67 1.61 -17.29
C LYS A 58 -14.47 0.46 -16.65
N GLY A 59 -14.37 -0.73 -17.25
CA GLY A 59 -15.10 -1.94 -16.84
C GLY A 59 -14.92 -2.31 -15.36
N PHE A 60 -16.04 -2.73 -14.73
CA PHE A 60 -16.29 -3.43 -13.45
C PHE A 60 -15.52 -3.03 -12.17
N MET A 61 -14.38 -2.36 -12.25
CA MET A 61 -13.46 -2.18 -11.14
C MET A 61 -12.44 -1.06 -11.42
N THR A 62 -12.42 0.00 -10.61
CA THR A 62 -11.36 1.03 -10.70
C THR A 62 -9.99 0.44 -10.34
N PRO A 63 -8.89 0.79 -11.06
CA PRO A 63 -7.55 0.28 -10.76
C PRO A 63 -7.13 0.41 -9.28
N ASP A 64 -7.55 1.51 -8.63
CA ASP A 64 -7.27 1.76 -7.21
C ASP A 64 -7.98 0.78 -6.27
N ARG A 65 -9.27 0.51 -6.50
CA ARG A 65 -10.01 -0.49 -5.70
C ARG A 65 -9.44 -1.90 -5.96
N LYS A 66 -8.95 -2.21 -7.18
CA LYS A 66 -8.33 -3.52 -7.49
C LYS A 66 -7.00 -3.68 -6.75
N LYS A 67 -6.22 -2.61 -6.64
CA LYS A 67 -4.99 -2.58 -5.84
C LYS A 67 -5.29 -2.74 -4.35
N LYS A 68 -6.29 -2.01 -3.82
CA LYS A 68 -6.73 -2.12 -2.42
C LYS A 68 -7.21 -3.55 -2.10
N LEU A 69 -8.00 -4.16 -2.98
CA LEU A 69 -8.48 -5.52 -2.79
C LEU A 69 -7.34 -6.55 -2.76
N ARG A 70 -6.37 -6.47 -3.68
CA ARG A 70 -5.18 -7.35 -3.64
C ARG A 70 -4.35 -7.17 -2.38
N LEU A 71 -4.27 -5.95 -1.84
CA LEU A 71 -3.60 -5.69 -0.57
C LEU A 71 -4.34 -6.37 0.59
N LEU A 72 -5.66 -6.22 0.65
CA LEU A 72 -6.50 -6.86 1.68
C LEU A 72 -6.42 -8.38 1.61
N LEU A 73 -6.44 -8.97 0.41
CA LEU A 73 -6.30 -10.41 0.23
C LEU A 73 -4.95 -10.94 0.72
N ARG A 74 -3.84 -10.25 0.43
CA ARG A 74 -2.52 -10.63 0.94
C ARG A 74 -2.41 -10.45 2.46
N LYS A 75 -3.02 -9.38 3.00
CA LYS A 75 -3.06 -9.15 4.45
C LYS A 75 -3.82 -10.27 5.15
N LYS A 76 -5.01 -10.62 4.65
CA LYS A 76 -5.80 -11.75 5.16
C LYS A 76 -5.04 -13.07 5.04
N ALA A 77 -4.41 -13.34 3.90
CA ALA A 77 -3.63 -14.56 3.72
C ALA A 77 -2.44 -14.65 4.69
N ALA A 78 -1.74 -13.53 4.95
CA ALA A 78 -0.66 -13.49 5.92
C ALA A 78 -1.14 -13.69 7.36
N GLU A 79 -2.28 -13.10 7.71
CA GLU A 79 -2.92 -13.27 9.02
C GLU A 79 -3.38 -14.72 9.25
N GLU A 80 -4.07 -15.32 8.29
CA GLU A 80 -4.49 -16.73 8.34
C GLU A 80 -3.27 -17.66 8.42
N LEU A 81 -2.19 -17.39 7.68
CA LEU A 81 -0.96 -18.17 7.75
C LEU A 81 -0.34 -18.12 9.16
N LYS A 82 -0.34 -16.94 9.80
CA LYS A 82 0.18 -16.78 11.16
C LYS A 82 -0.70 -17.54 12.18
N LYS A 83 -2.02 -17.42 12.05
CA LYS A 83 -2.99 -18.12 12.90
C LYS A 83 -2.85 -19.65 12.78
N GLU A 84 -2.63 -20.15 11.57
CA GLU A 84 -2.37 -21.57 11.32
C GLU A 84 -1.06 -22.03 11.98
N GLN A 85 0.00 -21.23 11.89
CA GLN A 85 1.28 -21.54 12.56
C GLN A 85 1.12 -21.59 14.07
N GLU A 86 0.40 -20.64 14.67
CA GLU A 86 0.11 -20.62 16.10
C GLU A 86 -0.72 -21.83 16.52
N ARG A 87 -1.75 -22.20 15.75
CA ARG A 87 -2.56 -23.40 15.99
C ARG A 87 -1.71 -24.67 15.93
N LYS A 88 -0.86 -24.82 14.90
CA LYS A 88 0.03 -25.96 14.75
C LYS A 88 1.08 -26.04 15.87
N ALA A 89 1.58 -24.89 16.34
CA ALA A 89 2.51 -24.83 17.46
C ALA A 89 1.83 -25.20 18.79
N ALA A 90 0.61 -24.74 19.02
CA ALA A 90 -0.18 -25.11 20.19
C ALA A 90 -0.51 -26.62 20.20
N GLU A 91 -0.95 -27.16 19.08
CA GLU A 91 -1.23 -28.60 18.96
C GLU A 91 0.05 -29.43 19.14
N ARG A 92 1.18 -28.99 18.59
CA ARG A 92 2.48 -29.64 18.85
C ARG A 92 2.81 -29.67 20.35
N ARG A 93 2.55 -28.59 21.08
CA ARG A 93 2.77 -28.55 22.54
C ARG A 93 1.86 -29.53 23.26
N ARG A 94 0.57 -29.55 22.92
CA ARG A 94 -0.42 -30.48 23.49
C ARG A 94 -0.01 -31.93 23.27
N ILE A 95 0.37 -32.30 22.05
CA ILE A 95 0.80 -33.67 21.73
C ILE A 95 2.07 -34.06 22.49
N ILE A 96 3.02 -33.15 22.67
CA ILE A 96 4.24 -33.41 23.45
C ILE A 96 3.89 -33.65 24.91
N GLU A 97 3.02 -32.82 25.49
CA GLU A 97 2.58 -32.97 26.87
C GLU A 97 1.86 -34.31 27.10
N GLU A 98 0.95 -34.67 26.19
CA GLU A 98 0.23 -35.96 26.23
C GLU A 98 1.18 -37.16 26.10
N ARG A 99 2.14 -37.11 25.16
CA ARG A 99 3.07 -38.22 24.90
C ARG A 99 4.15 -38.37 25.96
N CYS A 100 4.71 -37.27 26.46
CA CYS A 100 5.81 -37.29 27.42
C CYS A 100 5.32 -37.45 28.87
N GLY A 101 4.12 -36.96 29.19
CA GLY A 101 3.52 -37.09 30.51
C GLY A 101 4.35 -36.44 31.63
N LYS A 102 4.08 -36.86 32.87
CA LYS A 102 4.83 -36.41 34.04
C LYS A 102 6.14 -37.19 34.20
N PRO A 103 7.20 -36.57 34.74
CA PRO A 103 8.43 -37.28 35.11
C PRO A 103 8.13 -38.48 36.02
N ARG A 104 8.81 -39.60 35.78
CA ARG A 104 8.71 -40.78 36.65
C ARG A 104 9.40 -40.54 37.98
N ASN A 105 8.86 -41.13 39.05
CA ASN A 105 9.48 -41.10 40.36
C ASN A 105 10.79 -41.91 40.35
N VAL A 106 11.86 -41.37 40.94
CA VAL A 106 13.21 -41.96 40.97
C VAL A 106 13.73 -42.12 42.39
N ASP A 107 12.87 -42.03 43.40
CA ASP A 107 13.27 -42.01 44.81
C ASP A 107 13.56 -43.44 45.33
N ASP A 108 13.04 -44.48 44.67
CA ASP A 108 13.31 -45.89 44.98
C ASP A 108 14.35 -46.50 44.01
N ALA A 109 15.46 -46.98 44.56
CA ALA A 109 16.58 -47.55 43.80
C ALA A 109 16.22 -48.77 42.93
N ASN A 110 15.24 -49.58 43.34
CA ASN A 110 14.82 -50.74 42.55
C ASN A 110 13.91 -50.32 41.38
N GLU A 111 13.07 -49.31 41.62
CA GLU A 111 12.22 -48.70 40.59
C GLU A 111 13.05 -47.99 39.51
N VAL A 112 14.15 -47.33 39.89
CA VAL A 112 15.06 -46.64 38.96
C VAL A 112 15.60 -47.58 37.87
N LYS A 113 16.04 -48.80 38.21
CA LYS A 113 16.57 -49.76 37.22
C LYS A 113 15.50 -50.18 36.20
N ARG A 114 14.25 -50.34 36.65
CA ARG A 114 13.11 -50.68 35.77
C ARG A 114 12.80 -49.52 34.83
N VAL A 115 12.70 -48.30 35.37
CA VAL A 115 12.44 -47.07 34.62
C VAL A 115 13.49 -46.83 33.52
N LEU A 116 14.77 -47.03 33.82
CA LEU A 116 15.85 -46.87 32.85
C LEU A 116 15.72 -47.84 31.67
N ARG A 117 15.41 -49.11 31.92
CA ARG A 117 15.20 -50.11 30.85
C ARG A 117 13.98 -49.77 29.98
N GLU A 118 12.89 -49.33 30.61
CA GLU A 118 11.68 -48.93 29.88
C GLU A 118 11.94 -47.69 28.99
N TYR A 119 12.67 -46.68 29.49
CA TYR A 119 13.07 -45.53 28.68
C TYR A 119 13.99 -45.92 27.54
N HIS A 120 14.99 -46.77 27.78
CA HIS A 120 15.90 -47.24 26.74
C HIS A 120 15.13 -47.90 25.59
N ASN A 121 14.26 -48.87 25.91
CA ASN A 121 13.45 -49.56 24.90
C ASN A 121 12.53 -48.59 24.13
N ARG A 122 11.93 -47.62 24.85
CA ARG A 122 11.08 -46.61 24.22
C ARG A 122 11.86 -45.69 23.30
N ILE A 123 13.07 -45.27 23.68
CA ILE A 123 13.94 -44.43 22.85
C ILE A 123 14.31 -45.18 21.57
N THR A 124 14.77 -46.43 21.68
CA THR A 124 15.10 -47.25 20.50
C THR A 124 13.93 -47.37 19.52
N SER A 125 12.71 -47.64 20.02
CA SER A 125 11.52 -47.71 19.16
C SER A 125 11.14 -46.36 18.53
N LEU A 126 11.31 -45.25 19.26
CA LEU A 126 11.06 -43.91 18.71
C LEU A 126 12.09 -43.49 17.67
N GLU A 127 13.36 -43.89 17.82
CA GLU A 127 14.42 -43.64 16.85
C GLU A 127 14.17 -44.38 15.53
N ASP A 128 13.72 -45.64 15.61
CA ASP A 128 13.32 -46.44 14.45
C ASP A 128 12.17 -45.77 13.68
N GLN A 129 11.09 -45.42 14.37
CA GLN A 129 9.95 -44.69 13.77
C GLN A 129 10.36 -43.33 13.19
N LYS A 130 11.27 -42.62 13.87
CA LYS A 130 11.78 -41.33 13.40
C LYS A 130 12.55 -41.52 12.08
N PHE A 131 13.38 -42.54 11.97
CA PHE A 131 14.15 -42.83 10.76
C PHE A 131 13.22 -43.06 9.55
N ASP A 132 12.18 -43.88 9.71
CA ASP A 132 11.20 -44.13 8.64
C ASP A 132 10.51 -42.84 8.18
N LEU A 133 10.06 -42.01 9.13
CA LEU A 133 9.44 -40.73 8.83
C LEU A 133 10.40 -39.77 8.12
N GLU A 134 11.64 -39.66 8.58
CA GLU A 134 12.67 -38.82 7.96
C GLU A 134 12.99 -39.28 6.53
N TYR A 135 13.07 -40.59 6.29
CA TYR A 135 13.29 -41.15 4.97
C TYR A 135 12.14 -40.81 4.01
N VAL A 136 10.89 -40.96 4.45
CA VAL A 136 9.71 -40.60 3.65
C VAL A 136 9.70 -39.11 3.33
N VAL A 137 9.96 -38.23 4.30
CA VAL A 137 10.04 -36.79 4.09
C VAL A 137 11.14 -36.46 3.06
N LYS A 138 12.33 -37.04 3.21
CA LYS A 138 13.45 -36.83 2.29
C LYS A 138 13.12 -37.27 0.86
N LYS A 139 12.46 -38.43 0.70
CA LYS A 139 11.99 -38.91 -0.61
C LYS A 139 11.00 -37.93 -1.24
N LYS A 140 10.08 -37.37 -0.45
CA LYS A 140 9.12 -36.36 -0.91
C LYS A 140 9.79 -35.04 -1.27
N ASP A 141 10.81 -34.61 -0.54
CA ASP A 141 11.58 -33.42 -0.87
C ASP A 141 12.30 -33.58 -2.22
N TYR A 142 12.87 -34.76 -2.49
CA TYR A 142 13.45 -35.06 -3.81
C TYR A 142 12.41 -35.04 -4.93
N GLU A 143 11.25 -35.66 -4.71
CA GLU A 143 10.14 -35.65 -5.68
C GLU A 143 9.65 -34.21 -5.98
N ILE A 144 9.52 -33.37 -4.94
CA ILE A 144 9.16 -31.96 -5.10
C ILE A 144 10.23 -31.19 -5.87
N ALA A 145 11.51 -31.43 -5.58
CA ALA A 145 12.61 -30.76 -6.26
C ALA A 145 12.66 -31.12 -7.76
N ASP A 146 12.48 -32.41 -8.08
CA ASP A 146 12.42 -32.90 -9.46
C ASP A 146 11.23 -32.31 -10.22
N LEU A 147 10.02 -32.39 -9.64
CA LEU A 147 8.82 -31.78 -10.23
C LEU A 147 8.96 -30.26 -10.42
N ASN A 148 9.59 -29.57 -9.47
CA ASN A 148 9.87 -28.13 -9.62
C ASN A 148 10.84 -27.87 -10.78
N SER A 149 11.85 -28.72 -10.97
CA SER A 149 12.76 -28.62 -12.12
C SER A 149 12.01 -28.81 -13.43
N GLN A 150 11.21 -29.87 -13.55
CA GLN A 150 10.39 -30.15 -14.73
C GLN A 150 9.44 -28.99 -15.06
N VAL A 151 8.74 -28.44 -14.06
CA VAL A 151 7.86 -27.27 -14.25
C VAL A 151 8.64 -26.05 -14.75
N ASN A 152 9.85 -25.83 -14.26
CA ASN A 152 10.68 -24.70 -14.70
C ASN A 152 11.19 -24.89 -16.14
N ASP A 153 11.58 -26.11 -16.52
CA ASP A 153 11.99 -26.41 -17.89
C ASP A 153 10.83 -26.25 -18.88
N LEU A 154 9.63 -26.71 -18.52
CA LEU A 154 8.41 -26.55 -19.31
C LEU A 154 7.96 -25.09 -19.44
N ARG A 155 8.12 -24.27 -18.39
CA ARG A 155 7.84 -22.82 -18.43
C ARG A 155 8.88 -22.04 -19.25
N GLY A 156 9.92 -22.71 -19.72
CA GLY A 156 11.02 -22.12 -20.47
C GLY A 156 12.10 -21.58 -19.53
N LYS A 157 13.17 -22.36 -19.37
CA LYS A 157 14.43 -21.99 -18.69
C LYS A 157 15.02 -20.65 -19.16
N PHE A 158 14.57 -20.17 -20.33
CA PHE A 158 15.02 -18.96 -21.03
C PHE A 158 13.93 -17.88 -21.18
N MET A 159 12.99 -17.75 -20.23
CA MET A 159 12.24 -16.49 -20.08
C MET A 159 13.21 -15.40 -19.62
N LYS A 160 13.97 -14.80 -20.55
CA LYS A 160 14.92 -13.70 -20.28
C LYS A 160 14.17 -12.64 -19.47
N PRO A 161 14.45 -12.49 -18.15
CA PRO A 161 13.78 -11.49 -17.36
C PRO A 161 14.09 -10.15 -18.02
N THR A 162 13.06 -9.39 -18.40
CA THR A 162 13.28 -8.09 -19.03
C THR A 162 14.06 -7.24 -18.04
N LEU A 163 15.34 -7.02 -18.31
CA LEU A 163 16.24 -6.27 -17.43
C LEU A 163 15.71 -4.84 -17.33
N LYS A 164 15.02 -4.52 -16.23
CA LYS A 164 14.64 -3.15 -15.92
C LYS A 164 15.87 -2.44 -15.39
N LYS A 165 16.14 -1.22 -15.85
CA LYS A 165 17.19 -0.36 -15.28
C LYS A 165 16.75 0.02 -13.86
N VAL A 166 17.22 -0.75 -12.87
CA VAL A 166 16.96 -0.48 -11.45
C VAL A 166 18.17 0.24 -10.89
N SER A 167 18.05 1.53 -10.59
CA SER A 167 19.08 2.26 -9.83
C SER A 167 19.18 1.66 -8.42
N LYS A 168 20.40 1.29 -8.00
CA LYS A 168 20.69 0.67 -6.68
C LYS A 168 20.18 1.52 -5.50
N TYR A 169 20.02 2.83 -5.68
CA TYR A 169 19.68 3.78 -4.62
C TYR A 169 18.27 4.39 -4.73
N GLU A 170 17.59 4.29 -5.87
CA GLU A 170 16.31 4.97 -6.10
C GLU A 170 15.19 4.46 -5.17
N ASN A 171 15.17 3.15 -4.91
CA ASN A 171 14.23 2.57 -3.94
C ASN A 171 14.53 2.94 -2.48
N LYS A 172 15.80 3.27 -2.16
CA LYS A 172 16.19 3.76 -0.82
C LYS A 172 15.84 5.25 -0.67
N PHE A 173 16.06 6.05 -1.72
CA PHE A 173 15.74 7.47 -1.74
C PHE A 173 14.24 7.74 -1.70
N ALA A 174 13.44 6.96 -2.44
CA ALA A 174 11.98 7.06 -2.39
C ALA A 174 11.39 6.71 -1.00
N LYS A 175 12.03 5.80 -0.25
CA LYS A 175 11.65 5.51 1.14
C LYS A 175 12.02 6.66 2.08
N LEU A 176 13.18 7.29 1.88
CA LEU A 176 13.60 8.45 2.66
C LEU A 176 12.69 9.66 2.40
N GLN A 177 12.35 9.94 1.14
CA GLN A 177 11.45 11.02 0.77
C GLN A 177 10.03 10.82 1.31
N LYS A 178 9.50 9.58 1.27
CA LYS A 178 8.18 9.29 1.88
C LYS A 178 8.18 9.52 3.39
N LYS A 179 9.20 9.02 4.11
CA LYS A 179 9.31 9.25 5.55
C LYS A 179 9.50 10.74 5.88
N ALA A 180 10.26 11.48 5.09
CA ALA A 180 10.46 12.91 5.28
C ALA A 180 9.20 13.73 4.97
N ALA A 181 8.43 13.36 3.93
CA ALA A 181 7.15 13.99 3.60
C ALA A 181 6.08 13.67 4.64
N GLU A 182 6.02 12.43 5.12
CA GLU A 182 5.09 11.99 6.17
C GLU A 182 5.42 12.63 7.52
N PHE A 183 6.71 12.81 7.83
CA PHE A 183 7.19 13.56 8.99
C PHE A 183 6.86 15.06 8.88
N ASN A 184 7.13 15.70 7.74
CA ASN A 184 6.79 17.11 7.52
C ASN A 184 5.28 17.37 7.56
N PHE A 185 4.47 16.48 6.98
CA PHE A 185 3.01 16.61 6.98
C PHE A 185 2.42 16.47 8.39
N ARG A 186 2.95 15.52 9.19
CA ARG A 186 2.53 15.36 10.60
C ARG A 186 2.97 16.53 11.48
N ASN A 187 4.15 17.11 11.23
CA ASN A 187 4.70 18.20 12.01
C ASN A 187 4.09 19.57 11.66
N GLN A 188 3.59 19.76 10.43
CA GLN A 188 2.88 20.98 10.00
C GLN A 188 1.38 20.98 10.31
N LEU A 189 0.79 19.83 10.69
CA LEU A 189 -0.58 19.79 11.18
C LEU A 189 -0.61 20.26 12.63
N LYS A 190 -1.16 21.46 12.88
CA LYS A 190 -1.58 21.86 14.22
C LYS A 190 -2.64 20.85 14.69
N GLN A 191 -2.30 19.97 15.63
CA GLN A 191 -3.31 19.17 16.33
C GLN A 191 -4.30 20.14 16.98
N VAL A 192 -5.51 20.21 16.45
CA VAL A 192 -6.62 20.93 17.09
C VAL A 192 -6.96 20.14 18.35
N LYS A 193 -6.59 20.67 19.52
CA LYS A 193 -6.98 20.15 20.83
C LYS A 193 -8.47 20.41 21.11
N LYS A 194 -9.38 19.92 20.27
CA LYS A 194 -10.80 19.80 20.63
C LYS A 194 -11.06 18.35 21.07
N LYS A 195 -11.19 18.17 22.39
CA LYS A 195 -11.51 16.90 23.06
C LYS A 195 -13.00 16.53 22.94
N GLU A 196 -13.57 16.57 21.73
CA GLU A 196 -15.00 16.26 21.54
C GLU A 196 -15.29 15.22 20.44
N PHE A 197 -14.27 14.70 19.73
CA PHE A 197 -14.50 13.74 18.64
C PHE A 197 -13.62 12.47 18.69
N THR A 198 -13.05 12.15 19.85
CA THR A 198 -12.51 10.80 20.10
C THR A 198 -13.62 9.93 20.68
N LEU A 199 -14.11 9.00 19.86
CA LEU A 199 -14.94 7.87 20.25
C LEU A 199 -14.29 7.19 21.48
N GLU A 200 -15.01 7.12 22.60
CA GLU A 200 -14.66 6.27 23.74
C GLU A 200 -14.82 4.80 23.32
N GLU A 201 -13.80 4.21 22.72
CA GLU A 201 -13.59 2.76 22.81
C GLU A 201 -12.74 2.48 24.05
N GLU A 202 -13.47 2.26 25.14
CA GLU A 202 -13.21 1.32 26.23
C GLU A 202 -11.77 0.77 26.38
N ASP A 203 -10.86 1.58 26.94
CA ASP A 203 -9.62 1.08 27.53
C ASP A 203 -9.92 0.54 28.95
N LYS A 204 -10.05 -0.78 29.05
CA LYS A 204 -9.87 -1.52 30.31
C LYS A 204 -8.39 -1.55 30.65
N GLU A 205 -7.94 -0.73 31.59
CA GLU A 205 -6.88 -1.09 32.54
C GLU A 205 -6.96 -0.21 33.82
N PRO A 206 -6.68 -0.77 35.01
CA PRO A 206 -7.04 -0.16 36.29
C PRO A 206 -6.13 1.03 36.64
N LYS A 207 -6.77 2.16 36.95
CA LYS A 207 -6.11 3.38 37.44
C LYS A 207 -5.29 3.08 38.71
N LYS A 208 -3.96 3.07 38.60
CA LYS A 208 -3.09 3.33 39.76
C LYS A 208 -3.33 4.77 40.20
N SER A 209 -3.87 4.92 41.41
CA SER A 209 -4.11 6.20 42.05
C SER A 209 -2.79 6.85 42.45
N GLU A 210 -2.18 7.61 41.53
CA GLU A 210 -1.24 8.67 41.93
C GLU A 210 -2.07 9.87 42.37
N LYS A 211 -2.11 10.10 43.69
CA LYS A 211 -2.65 11.34 44.27
C LYS A 211 -1.87 12.53 43.70
N ALA A 212 -2.60 13.58 43.33
CA ALA A 212 -2.02 14.81 42.80
C ALA A 212 -1.13 15.52 43.84
N GLU A 213 -0.01 16.07 43.39
CA GLU A 213 1.08 16.68 44.20
C GLU A 213 0.69 17.88 45.10
N TRP A 214 -0.57 18.33 45.09
CA TRP A 214 -1.07 19.33 46.03
C TRP A 214 -1.61 18.73 47.33
N GLN A 215 -1.80 17.40 47.40
CA GLN A 215 -2.14 16.68 48.64
C GLN A 215 -0.94 16.42 49.56
N THR A 216 0.28 16.80 49.16
CA THR A 216 1.48 16.71 50.00
C THR A 216 2.11 18.09 50.17
N LYS A 217 1.51 18.92 51.02
CA LYS A 217 2.20 20.08 51.61
C LYS A 217 1.90 20.20 53.10
N LYS A 218 2.98 20.00 53.87
CA LYS A 218 3.23 20.21 55.30
C LYS A 218 2.41 19.38 56.29
#